data_AF-A0A7K9LTY5-F1
#
_entry.id   AF-A0A7K9LTY5-F1
#
_cell.length_a   1.000
_cell.length_b   1.000
_cell.length_c   1.000
_cell.angle_alpha   90.00
_cell.angle_beta   90.00
_cell.angle_gamma   90.00
#
_symmetry.space_group_name_H-M   'P 1'
#
loop_
_entity.id
_entity.type
_entity.pdbx_description
1 polymer ?
#
loop_
_entity_poly.entity_id
_entity_poly.type
_entity_poly.pdbx_seq_one_letter_code
_entity_poly.pdbx_strand_id
1 'polypeptide(L)' 'PPNLDIHHVMGLSDLKKKLPAAAFGKKNYTGNEVCFQGVYSSLYEVEISRKDQSKMDQLVGKLKEKDL' A
#
# COMPACT_ATOMS: atom_id res chain seq x y z
N PRO A 1 -8.68 10.24 2.90
CA PRO A 1 -8.25 11.22 1.87
C PRO A 1 -9.21 11.19 0.66
N PRO A 2 -9.67 12.35 0.16
CA PRO A 2 -10.68 12.40 -0.91
C PRO A 2 -10.15 12.00 -2.29
N ASN A 3 -8.82 12.05 -2.52
CA ASN A 3 -8.18 11.64 -3.76
C ASN A 3 -6.99 10.73 -3.45
N LEU A 4 -6.89 9.60 -4.15
CA LEU A 4 -5.75 8.67 -4.09
C LEU A 4 -5.04 8.71 -5.44
N ASP A 5 -3.75 9.04 -5.44
CA ASP A 5 -2.91 9.06 -6.65
C ASP A 5 -1.73 8.09 -6.49
N ILE A 6 -1.27 7.52 -7.61
CA ILE A 6 -0.23 6.48 -7.62
C ILE A 6 1.08 7.09 -8.09
N HIS A 7 1.88 7.56 -7.13
CA HIS A 7 3.21 8.12 -7.41
C HIS A 7 4.29 7.06 -7.57
N HIS A 8 4.21 5.94 -6.85
CA HIS A 8 5.23 4.90 -6.86
C HIS A 8 4.60 3.50 -6.70
N VAL A 9 5.15 2.55 -7.46
CA VAL A 9 4.76 1.14 -7.41
C VAL A 9 6.04 0.33 -7.13
N MET A 10 6.00 -0.56 -6.15
CA MET A 10 7.15 -1.39 -5.77
C MET A 10 6.71 -2.75 -5.21
N GLY A 11 7.59 -3.73 -5.29
CA GLY A 11 7.33 -5.08 -4.80
C GLY A 11 7.30 -5.16 -3.28
N LEU A 12 6.58 -6.15 -2.76
CA LEU A 12 6.44 -6.36 -1.32
C LEU A 12 7.80 -6.60 -0.62
N SER A 13 8.71 -7.33 -1.27
CA SER A 13 10.05 -7.60 -0.76
C SER A 13 10.87 -6.32 -0.59
N ASP A 14 10.79 -5.40 -1.57
CA ASP A 14 11.50 -4.13 -1.49
C ASP A 14 10.81 -3.16 -0.52
N LEU A 15 9.49 -3.21 -0.42
CA LEU A 15 8.74 -2.42 0.56
C LEU A 15 9.16 -2.80 1.98
N LYS A 16 9.33 -4.10 2.24
CA LYS A 16 9.83 -4.62 3.52
C LYS A 16 11.25 -4.18 3.86
N LYS A 17 12.09 -3.86 2.87
CA LYS A 17 13.43 -3.29 3.11
C LYS A 17 13.38 -1.82 3.50
N LYS A 18 12.35 -1.08 3.07
CA LYS A 18 12.19 0.36 3.33
C LYS A 18 11.45 0.67 4.63
N LEU A 19 10.61 -0.25 5.10
CA LEU A 19 9.82 -0.08 6.31
C LEU A 19 10.37 -0.93 7.46
N PRO A 20 10.23 -0.47 8.73
CA PRO A 20 10.60 -1.29 9.87
C PRO A 20 9.86 -2.63 9.87
N ALA A 21 10.53 -3.72 10.21
CA ALA A 21 9.92 -5.05 10.26
C ALA A 21 8.65 -5.09 11.15
N ALA A 22 8.62 -4.27 12.19
CA ALA A 22 7.47 -4.13 13.08
C ALA A 22 6.21 -3.61 12.36
N ALA A 23 6.34 -2.84 11.28
CA ALA A 23 5.20 -2.36 10.49
C ALA A 23 4.43 -3.50 9.79
N PHE A 24 4.98 -4.72 9.73
CA PHE A 24 4.34 -5.89 9.12
C PHE A 24 3.85 -6.92 10.14
N GLY A 25 4.19 -6.76 11.42
CA GLY A 25 3.78 -7.70 12.46
C GLY A 25 2.34 -7.43 12.90
N LYS A 26 1.42 -8.38 12.71
CA LYS A 26 -0.01 -8.24 13.08
C LYS A 26 -0.23 -7.76 14.52
N LYS A 27 0.63 -8.18 15.45
CA LYS A 27 0.58 -7.79 16.87
C LYS A 27 0.92 -6.30 17.14
N ASN A 28 1.53 -5.62 16.17
CA ASN A 28 1.93 -4.22 16.30
C ASN A 28 0.84 -3.27 15.78
N TYR A 29 -0.24 -3.81 15.21
CA TYR A 29 -1.37 -3.02 14.74
C TYR A 29 -2.34 -2.76 15.89
N THR A 30 -2.71 -1.50 16.08
CA THR A 30 -3.89 -1.12 16.87
C THR A 30 -4.99 -0.77 15.87
N GLY A 31 -5.91 -1.71 15.65
CA GLY A 31 -6.83 -1.64 14.51
C GLY A 31 -6.07 -1.81 13.20
N ASN A 32 -6.11 -0.80 12.34
CA ASN A 32 -5.43 -0.78 11.04
C ASN A 32 -4.13 0.04 11.03
N GLU A 33 -3.69 0.55 12.18
CA GLU A 33 -2.59 1.50 12.27
C GLU A 33 -1.41 0.92 13.05
N VAL A 34 -0.19 1.25 12.61
CA VAL A 34 1.06 0.93 13.31
C VAL A 34 1.94 2.18 13.38
N CYS A 35 2.42 2.47 14.58
CA CYS A 35 3.45 3.49 14.82
C CYS A 35 4.66 2.79 15.43
N PHE A 36 5.77 2.75 14.69
CA PHE A 36 7.01 2.15 15.17
C PHE A 36 8.22 2.95 14.72
N GLN A 37 9.09 3.30 15.68
CA GLN A 37 10.31 4.08 15.43
C GLN A 37 10.06 5.38 14.62
N GLY A 38 8.96 6.08 14.90
CA GLY A 38 8.60 7.33 14.21
C GLY A 38 7.99 7.15 12.81
N VAL A 39 7.83 5.91 12.34
CA VAL A 39 7.12 5.59 11.10
C VAL A 39 5.67 5.23 11.43
N TYR A 40 4.75 5.94 10.77
CA TYR A 40 3.31 5.68 10.85
C TYR A 40 2.83 5.04 9.55
N SER A 41 2.20 3.88 9.66
CA SER A 41 1.60 3.18 8.54
C SER A 41 0.18 2.78 8.89
N SER A 42 -0.73 2.86 7.92
CA SER A 42 -2.11 2.40 8.05
C SER A 42 -2.43 1.43 6.90
N LEU A 43 -3.09 0.33 7.21
CA LEU A 43 -3.58 -0.64 6.23
C LEU A 43 -5.00 -0.28 5.82
N TYR A 44 -5.22 -0.10 4.51
CA TYR A 44 -6.55 0.16 3.97
C TYR A 44 -6.93 -0.94 3.00
N GLU A 45 -8.14 -1.46 3.15
CA GLU A 45 -8.83 -2.15 2.08
C GLU A 45 -9.52 -1.10 1.21
N VAL A 46 -9.30 -1.17 -0.10
CA VAL A 46 -9.84 -0.19 -1.04
C VAL A 46 -10.98 -0.84 -1.80
N GLU A 47 -12.20 -0.33 -1.60
CA GLU A 47 -13.35 -0.65 -2.44
C GLU A 47 -13.47 0.40 -3.56
N ILE A 48 -13.59 -0.06 -4.81
CA ILE A 48 -13.44 0.80 -5.97
C ILE A 48 -14.75 0.86 -6.74
N SER A 49 -15.22 2.09 -6.94
CA SER A 49 -16.41 2.33 -7.74
C SER A 49 -16.14 1.98 -9.20
N ARG A 50 -17.17 1.53 -9.94
CA ARG A 50 -17.03 1.27 -11.38
C ARG A 50 -16.53 2.48 -12.17
N LYS A 51 -16.70 3.70 -11.66
CA LYS A 51 -16.23 4.94 -12.30
C LYS A 51 -14.71 5.10 -12.25
N ASP A 52 -14.04 4.41 -11.32
CA ASP A 52 -12.59 4.46 -11.10
C ASP A 52 -11.86 3.21 -11.64
N GLN A 53 -12.56 2.34 -12.38
CA GLN A 53 -12.00 1.11 -12.94
C GLN A 53 -10.75 1.37 -13.81
N SER A 54 -10.74 2.45 -14.59
CA SER A 54 -9.59 2.80 -15.44
C SER A 54 -8.31 3.08 -14.66
N LYS A 55 -8.42 3.67 -13.46
CA LYS A 55 -7.27 3.89 -12.58
C LYS A 55 -6.74 2.57 -12.03
N MET A 56 -7.62 1.60 -11.80
CA MET A 56 -7.22 0.25 -11.39
C MET A 56 -6.56 -0.54 -12.48
N ASP A 57 -7.10 -0.49 -13.69
CA ASP A 57 -6.50 -1.14 -14.83
C ASP A 57 -5.10 -0.57 -15.08
N GLN A 58 -4.92 0.74 -14.88
CA GLN A 58 -3.61 1.39 -14.92
C GLN A 58 -2.67 0.92 -13.79
N LEU A 59 -3.16 0.78 -12.55
CA LEU A 59 -2.36 0.25 -11.44
C LEU A 59 -1.92 -1.18 -11.71
N VAL A 60 -2.84 -2.05 -12.13
CA VAL A 60 -2.58 -3.45 -12.47
C VAL A 60 -1.59 -3.54 -13.64
N GLY A 61 -1.72 -2.67 -14.64
CA GLY A 61 -0.74 -2.54 -15.72
C GLY A 61 0.66 -2.21 -15.22
N LYS A 62 0.78 -1.18 -14.37
CA LYS A 62 2.07 -0.78 -13.76
C LYS A 62 2.68 -1.87 -12.87
N LEU A 63 1.85 -2.70 -12.22
CA LEU A 63 2.32 -3.85 -11.44
C LEU A 63 2.89 -4.94 -12.37
N LYS A 64 2.17 -5.31 -13.42
CA LYS A 64 2.61 -6.29 -14.43
C LYS A 64 3.88 -5.87 -15.15
N GLU A 65 4.02 -4.60 -15.53
CA GLU A 65 5.24 -4.07 -16.17
C GLU A 65 6.48 -4.20 -15.29
N LYS A 66 6.31 -4.20 -13.97
CA LYS A 66 7.40 -4.33 -13.00
C LYS A 66 7.65 -5.76 -12.54
N ASP A 67 6.94 -6.73 -13.13
CA ASP A 67 6.97 -8.16 -12.75
C ASP A 67 6.72 -8.36 -11.24
N LEU A 68 5.78 -7.58 -10.70
CA LEU A 68 5.37 -7.54 -9.29
C LEU A 68 4.08 -8.29 -9.01
#